data_AF-A0A353GRG0-F1
#
_entry.id   AF-A0A353GRG0-F1
#
_cell.length_a   1.000
_cell.length_b   1.000
_cell.length_c   1.000
_cell.angle_alpha   90.00
_cell.angle_beta   90.00
_cell.angle_gamma   90.00
#
_symmetry.space_group_name_H-M   'P 1'
#
loop_
_entity.id
_entity.type
_entity.pdbx_description
1 polymer ?
#
loop_
_entity_poly.entity_id
_entity_poly.type
_entity_poly.pdbx_seq_one_letter_code
_entity_poly.pdbx_strand_id
1 'polypeptide(L)'
;MILLHETENCFQALKLIDINKINKAVKILAVLKTKPYNREDAVQYATRWALGRNPRFYDYTNLGGDCTSFASQVIFSGATVMNYTHVYGWYYINGNEKSPSWTGVDFLYQFLIRNREQGPFAQEVSLSQIQPGDIIQIFFGNQQHYNHSLAVTKIGFPNNPDQIFVATHTPDFLDRKFSSYQWVAARYLHILGVNM
;
A
#
# COMPACT_ATOMS: atom_id res chain seq x y z
N MET A 1 49.52 -28.64 31.25
CA MET A 1 49.02 -27.32 31.66
C MET A 1 48.97 -26.37 30.46
N ILE A 2 48.26 -26.75 29.39
CA ILE A 2 48.14 -25.94 28.16
C ILE A 2 46.65 -25.88 27.74
N LEU A 3 45.94 -27.01 27.88
CA LEU A 3 44.50 -27.12 27.60
C LEU A 3 43.60 -26.18 28.42
N LEU A 4 43.96 -25.82 29.66
CA LEU A 4 43.15 -24.91 30.49
C LEU A 4 43.28 -23.43 30.06
N HIS A 5 44.42 -23.06 29.48
CA HIS A 5 44.70 -21.66 29.14
C HIS A 5 44.02 -21.24 27.83
N GLU A 6 43.81 -22.19 26.91
CA GLU A 6 43.03 -21.97 25.67
C GLU A 6 41.52 -21.84 25.96
N THR A 7 41.00 -22.61 26.93
CA THR A 7 39.57 -22.57 27.29
C THR A 7 39.15 -21.26 27.97
N GLU A 8 40.01 -20.67 28.81
CA GLU A 8 39.71 -19.39 29.46
C GLU A 8 39.72 -18.22 28.46
N ASN A 9 40.61 -18.24 27.49
CA ASN A 9 40.67 -17.23 26.43
C ASN A 9 39.42 -17.29 25.53
N CYS A 10 38.90 -18.49 25.27
CA CYS A 10 37.67 -18.68 24.50
C CYS A 10 36.42 -18.17 25.26
N PHE A 11 36.39 -18.34 26.60
CA PHE A 11 35.31 -17.82 27.44
C PHE A 11 35.35 -16.29 27.60
N GLN A 12 36.53 -15.67 27.61
CA GLN A 12 36.67 -14.21 27.57
C GLN A 12 36.25 -13.63 26.22
N ALA A 13 36.55 -14.31 25.10
CA ALA A 13 36.09 -13.93 23.77
C ALA A 13 34.55 -13.96 23.65
N LEU A 14 33.88 -14.93 24.30
CA LEU A 14 32.41 -15.00 24.36
C LEU A 14 31.76 -13.88 25.19
N LYS A 15 32.46 -13.33 26.21
CA LYS A 15 31.98 -12.19 27.01
C LYS A 15 32.09 -10.84 26.29
N LEU A 16 32.86 -10.75 25.20
CA LEU A 16 32.95 -9.56 24.34
C LEU A 16 31.79 -9.45 23.34
N ILE A 17 30.98 -10.50 23.22
CA ILE A 17 29.81 -10.53 22.35
C ILE A 17 28.64 -9.92 23.11
N ASP A 18 28.35 -8.65 22.82
CA ASP A 18 27.17 -7.97 23.36
C ASP A 18 25.91 -8.54 22.69
N ILE A 19 25.28 -9.50 23.37
CA ILE A 19 24.05 -10.17 22.95
C ILE A 19 22.93 -9.15 22.70
N ASN A 20 22.88 -8.02 23.41
CA ASN A 20 21.86 -6.98 23.17
C ASN A 20 22.13 -6.22 21.88
N LYS A 21 23.41 -5.96 21.55
CA LYS A 21 23.80 -5.35 20.28
C LYS A 21 23.57 -6.28 19.11
N ILE A 22 23.85 -7.58 19.26
CA ILE A 22 23.50 -8.60 18.26
C ILE A 22 21.99 -8.71 18.12
N ASN A 23 21.24 -8.81 19.22
CA ASN A 23 19.78 -8.88 19.14
C ASN A 23 19.19 -7.62 18.50
N LYS A 24 19.73 -6.43 18.79
CA LYS A 24 19.33 -5.19 18.12
C LYS A 24 19.70 -5.21 16.63
N ALA A 25 20.91 -5.64 16.28
CA ALA A 25 21.36 -5.75 14.90
C ALA A 25 20.57 -6.81 14.11
N VAL A 26 20.26 -7.96 14.70
CA VAL A 26 19.41 -9.03 14.16
C VAL A 26 17.96 -8.55 14.08
N LYS A 27 17.45 -7.77 15.05
CA LYS A 27 16.13 -7.14 14.96
C LYS A 27 16.08 -6.11 13.84
N ILE A 28 17.17 -5.36 13.61
CA ILE A 28 17.37 -4.42 12.49
C ILE A 28 17.51 -5.18 11.16
N LEU A 29 18.18 -6.33 11.14
CA LEU A 29 18.34 -7.19 9.95
C LEU A 29 17.07 -7.99 9.62
N ALA A 30 16.28 -8.33 10.65
CA ALA A 30 14.99 -9.01 10.58
C ALA A 30 13.82 -8.01 10.41
N VAL A 31 14.10 -6.70 10.36
CA VAL A 31 13.18 -5.76 9.70
C VAL A 31 13.21 -6.14 8.23
N LEU A 32 12.05 -6.56 7.71
CA LEU A 32 11.83 -6.78 6.29
C LEU A 32 12.58 -5.73 5.49
N LYS A 33 13.41 -6.18 4.54
CA LYS A 33 14.13 -5.28 3.67
C LYS A 33 13.08 -4.47 2.93
N THR A 34 12.94 -3.18 3.23
CA THR A 34 11.98 -2.35 2.53
C THR A 34 12.60 -1.82 1.25
N LYS A 35 11.80 -1.76 0.18
CA LYS A 35 12.14 -1.00 -1.02
C LYS A 35 11.21 0.22 -1.15
N PRO A 36 11.66 1.29 -1.83
CA PRO A 36 10.81 2.43 -2.12
C PRO A 36 9.61 2.05 -3.00
N TYR A 37 8.47 2.69 -2.74
CA TYR A 37 7.30 2.65 -3.62
C TYR A 37 7.48 3.67 -4.76
N ASN A 38 7.44 3.19 -6.01
CA ASN A 38 7.59 4.07 -7.18
C ASN A 38 6.27 4.79 -7.48
N ARG A 39 6.16 6.02 -6.98
CA ARG A 39 4.98 6.87 -7.16
C ARG A 39 4.78 7.32 -8.60
N GLU A 40 5.86 7.53 -9.34
CA GLU A 40 5.78 7.93 -10.75
C GLU A 40 5.15 6.83 -11.60
N ASP A 41 5.52 5.57 -11.39
CA ASP A 41 4.89 4.43 -12.07
C ASP A 41 3.40 4.32 -11.71
N ALA A 42 3.06 4.52 -10.43
CA ALA A 42 1.68 4.53 -9.96
C ALA A 42 0.83 5.62 -10.66
N VAL A 43 1.33 6.84 -10.71
CA VAL A 43 0.64 7.96 -11.38
C VAL A 43 0.53 7.71 -12.88
N GLN A 44 1.61 7.25 -13.53
CA GLN A 44 1.58 6.93 -14.96
C GLN A 44 0.56 5.83 -15.27
N TYR A 45 0.47 4.80 -14.43
CA TYR A 45 -0.53 3.75 -14.56
C TYR A 45 -1.94 4.31 -14.41
N ALA A 46 -2.18 5.11 -13.37
CA ALA A 46 -3.47 5.74 -13.13
C ALA A 46 -3.89 6.61 -14.33
N THR A 47 -3.00 7.48 -14.82
CA THR A 47 -3.26 8.32 -16.00
C THR A 47 -3.56 7.51 -17.25
N ARG A 48 -2.84 6.41 -17.47
CA ARG A 48 -3.04 5.56 -18.65
C ARG A 48 -4.37 4.83 -18.65
N TRP A 49 -4.80 4.33 -17.49
CA TRP A 49 -5.91 3.38 -17.40
C TRP A 49 -7.19 3.93 -16.79
N ALA A 50 -7.19 5.15 -16.24
CA ALA A 50 -8.37 5.78 -15.62
C ALA A 50 -9.65 5.77 -16.48
N LEU A 51 -9.51 5.81 -17.80
CA LEU A 51 -10.63 5.86 -18.77
C LEU A 51 -10.74 4.56 -19.59
N GLY A 52 -10.15 3.47 -19.12
CA GLY A 52 -10.13 2.19 -19.83
C GLY A 52 -9.87 1.02 -18.91
N ARG A 53 -9.63 -0.17 -19.47
CA ARG A 53 -9.32 -1.37 -18.69
C ARG A 53 -8.02 -1.96 -19.17
N ASN A 54 -7.10 -2.22 -18.24
CA ASN A 54 -5.87 -2.93 -18.55
C ASN A 54 -6.22 -4.41 -18.79
N PRO A 55 -5.98 -4.96 -20.00
CA PRO A 55 -6.38 -6.32 -20.34
C PRO A 55 -5.66 -7.41 -19.53
N ARG A 56 -4.64 -7.05 -18.74
CA ARG A 56 -3.99 -7.97 -17.79
C ARG A 56 -4.87 -8.30 -16.58
N PHE A 57 -5.89 -7.49 -16.31
CA PHE A 57 -6.77 -7.63 -15.16
C PHE A 57 -8.21 -7.83 -15.63
N TYR A 58 -8.97 -8.60 -14.86
CA TYR A 58 -10.36 -8.85 -15.13
C TYR A 58 -11.17 -7.54 -15.02
N ASP A 59 -12.13 -7.35 -15.90
CA ASP A 59 -13.00 -6.17 -15.91
C ASP A 59 -14.15 -6.32 -14.90
N TYR A 60 -14.13 -5.49 -13.87
CA TYR A 60 -15.13 -5.50 -12.78
C TYR A 60 -16.25 -4.48 -12.93
N THR A 61 -16.34 -3.77 -14.07
CA THR A 61 -17.24 -2.61 -14.26
C THR A 61 -18.68 -2.87 -13.80
N ASN A 62 -19.21 -4.09 -14.01
CA ASN A 62 -20.60 -4.45 -13.69
C ASN A 62 -20.73 -5.46 -12.53
N LEU A 63 -19.64 -5.78 -11.82
CA LEU A 63 -19.62 -6.80 -10.76
C LEU A 63 -19.39 -6.23 -9.36
N GLY A 64 -19.06 -4.94 -9.28
CA GLY A 64 -18.62 -4.29 -8.04
C GLY A 64 -17.13 -4.51 -7.76
N GLY A 65 -16.56 -3.62 -6.95
CA GLY A 65 -15.16 -3.68 -6.55
C GLY A 65 -14.15 -3.12 -7.57
N ASP A 66 -14.60 -2.63 -8.74
CA ASP A 66 -13.72 -2.09 -9.79
C ASP A 66 -12.91 -0.87 -9.32
N CYS A 67 -13.51 0.05 -8.55
CA CYS A 67 -12.76 1.18 -7.96
C CYS A 67 -11.55 0.71 -7.15
N THR A 68 -11.71 -0.36 -6.36
CA THR A 68 -10.63 -0.91 -5.53
C THR A 68 -9.67 -1.76 -6.36
N SER A 69 -10.17 -2.50 -7.36
CA SER A 69 -9.32 -3.23 -8.30
C SER A 69 -8.39 -2.27 -9.05
N PHE A 70 -8.91 -1.14 -9.54
CA PHE A 70 -8.13 -0.08 -10.15
C PHE A 70 -7.11 0.51 -9.19
N ALA A 71 -7.52 0.88 -7.96
CA ALA A 71 -6.59 1.35 -6.93
C ALA A 71 -5.48 0.32 -6.64
N SER A 72 -5.83 -0.97 -6.56
CA SER A 72 -4.85 -2.04 -6.38
C SER A 72 -3.89 -2.17 -7.57
N GLN A 73 -4.37 -2.01 -8.79
CA GLN A 73 -3.49 -1.99 -9.97
C GLN A 73 -2.53 -0.79 -9.97
N VAL A 74 -3.01 0.39 -9.55
CA VAL A 74 -2.19 1.58 -9.36
C VAL A 74 -1.09 1.31 -8.33
N ILE A 75 -1.44 0.82 -7.14
CA ILE A 75 -0.46 0.43 -6.12
C ILE A 75 0.51 -0.61 -6.67
N PHE A 76 0.02 -1.63 -7.37
CA PHE A 76 0.88 -2.70 -7.88
C PHE A 76 1.89 -2.21 -8.92
N SER A 77 1.53 -1.23 -9.75
CA SER A 77 2.46 -0.66 -10.72
C SER A 77 3.65 0.04 -10.05
N GLY A 78 3.44 0.70 -8.90
CA GLY A 78 4.53 1.30 -8.12
C GLY A 78 5.22 0.34 -7.14
N ALA A 79 4.52 -0.70 -6.67
CA ALA A 79 5.01 -1.63 -5.67
C ALA A 79 5.71 -2.86 -6.26
N THR A 80 5.21 -3.36 -7.40
CA THR A 80 5.68 -4.54 -8.15
C THR A 80 5.84 -5.84 -7.34
N VAL A 81 5.29 -5.89 -6.14
CA VAL A 81 5.31 -7.05 -5.23
C VAL A 81 3.93 -7.19 -4.61
N MET A 82 3.30 -8.35 -4.80
CA MET A 82 2.05 -8.72 -4.15
C MET A 82 2.32 -9.53 -2.89
N ASN A 83 1.31 -9.63 -2.03
CA ASN A 83 1.31 -10.51 -0.87
C ASN A 83 0.32 -11.66 -1.13
N TYR A 84 0.83 -12.89 -1.29
CA TYR A 84 0.00 -14.06 -1.60
C TYR A 84 -0.47 -14.84 -0.35
N THR A 85 -0.38 -14.26 0.84
CA THR A 85 -0.93 -14.88 2.06
C THR A 85 -2.43 -15.15 1.84
N HIS A 86 -2.84 -16.41 1.97
CA HIS A 86 -4.21 -16.82 1.68
C HIS A 86 -5.20 -16.08 2.59
N VAL A 87 -6.32 -15.61 2.02
CA VAL A 87 -7.37 -14.78 2.67
C VAL A 87 -6.92 -13.37 3.10
N TYR A 88 -5.76 -13.23 3.75
CA TYR A 88 -5.32 -11.99 4.40
C TYR A 88 -4.31 -11.15 3.61
N GLY A 89 -3.75 -11.71 2.54
CA GLY A 89 -2.80 -11.02 1.68
C GLY A 89 -3.47 -9.97 0.79
N TRP A 90 -2.72 -9.51 -0.21
CA TRP A 90 -3.14 -8.59 -1.25
C TRP A 90 -2.53 -9.03 -2.56
N TYR A 91 -3.34 -9.74 -3.36
CA TYR A 91 -2.90 -10.35 -4.60
C TYR A 91 -4.02 -10.49 -5.62
N TYR A 92 -3.60 -10.59 -6.87
CA TYR A 92 -4.43 -10.93 -8.00
C TYR A 92 -3.68 -11.93 -8.88
N ILE A 93 -4.33 -13.05 -9.18
CA ILE A 93 -3.86 -14.03 -10.16
C ILE A 93 -4.78 -13.98 -11.37
N ASN A 94 -6.09 -14.06 -11.14
CA ASN A 94 -7.12 -13.92 -12.17
C ASN A 94 -8.47 -13.49 -11.54
N GLY A 95 -9.51 -13.36 -12.37
CA GLY A 95 -10.85 -12.92 -11.93
C GLY A 95 -11.44 -13.75 -10.78
N ASN A 96 -11.17 -15.06 -10.79
CA ASN A 96 -11.66 -16.05 -9.83
C ASN A 96 -10.70 -16.27 -8.66
N GLU A 97 -9.43 -15.88 -8.81
CA GLU A 97 -8.38 -16.13 -7.82
C GLU A 97 -7.65 -14.82 -7.48
N LYS A 98 -8.12 -14.19 -6.41
CA LYS A 98 -7.62 -12.92 -5.86
C LYS A 98 -8.00 -12.80 -4.38
N SER A 99 -7.29 -11.97 -3.64
CA SER A 99 -7.67 -11.67 -2.26
C SER A 99 -8.88 -10.72 -2.18
N PRO A 100 -9.66 -10.75 -1.08
CA PRO A 100 -10.70 -9.76 -0.83
C PRO A 100 -10.17 -8.32 -0.83
N SER A 101 -8.93 -8.12 -0.38
CA SER A 101 -8.25 -6.80 -0.36
C SER A 101 -7.92 -6.25 -1.75
N TRP A 102 -7.91 -7.08 -2.80
CA TRP A 102 -7.69 -6.58 -4.16
C TRP A 102 -8.90 -5.80 -4.69
N THR A 103 -10.12 -6.19 -4.31
CA THR A 103 -11.38 -5.62 -4.84
C THR A 103 -12.30 -5.00 -3.78
N GLY A 104 -12.01 -5.12 -2.49
CA GLY A 104 -12.83 -4.59 -1.40
C GLY A 104 -12.20 -3.40 -0.70
N VAL A 105 -12.92 -2.28 -0.61
CA VAL A 105 -12.43 -0.99 -0.09
C VAL A 105 -11.85 -1.11 1.32
N ASP A 106 -12.61 -1.70 2.25
CA ASP A 106 -12.14 -1.89 3.62
C ASP A 106 -11.05 -2.96 3.75
N PHE A 107 -11.13 -4.04 2.97
CA PHE A 107 -10.10 -5.07 2.99
C PHE A 107 -8.75 -4.53 2.49
N LEU A 108 -8.75 -3.66 1.47
CA LEU A 108 -7.55 -2.97 1.01
C LEU A 108 -6.95 -2.09 2.12
N TYR A 109 -7.79 -1.30 2.80
CA TYR A 109 -7.36 -0.49 3.93
C TYR A 109 -6.73 -1.32 5.04
N GLN A 110 -7.44 -2.37 5.50
CA GLN A 110 -6.94 -3.22 6.57
C GLN A 110 -5.61 -3.87 6.19
N PHE A 111 -5.46 -4.34 4.95
CA PHE A 111 -4.18 -4.85 4.46
C PHE A 111 -3.10 -3.77 4.54
N LEU A 112 -3.27 -2.62 3.89
CA LEU A 112 -2.23 -1.59 3.79
C LEU A 112 -1.77 -1.08 5.17
N ILE A 113 -2.68 -0.88 6.11
CA ILE A 113 -2.35 -0.36 7.45
C ILE A 113 -1.68 -1.42 8.33
N ARG A 114 -2.11 -2.67 8.21
CA ARG A 114 -1.65 -3.77 9.09
C ARG A 114 -0.52 -4.59 8.50
N ASN A 115 -0.21 -4.44 7.21
CA ASN A 115 0.79 -5.27 6.57
C ASN A 115 2.16 -5.09 7.24
N ARG A 116 2.68 -6.20 7.77
CA ARG A 116 4.04 -6.34 8.32
C ARG A 116 4.75 -7.51 7.66
N GLU A 117 4.26 -7.97 6.52
CA GLU A 117 4.83 -9.01 5.67
C GLU A 117 5.10 -8.41 4.29
N GLN A 118 5.50 -9.24 3.32
CA GLN A 118 5.77 -8.84 1.94
C GLN A 118 4.66 -7.97 1.33
N GLY A 119 5.01 -7.05 0.43
CA GLY A 119 4.06 -6.19 -0.28
C GLY A 119 3.96 -4.76 0.29
N PRO A 120 3.08 -3.92 -0.29
CA PRO A 120 3.00 -2.52 0.07
C PRO A 120 2.41 -2.34 1.48
N PHE A 121 2.78 -1.24 2.13
CA PHE A 121 2.20 -0.81 3.40
C PHE A 121 2.03 0.71 3.42
N ALA A 122 1.06 1.16 4.19
CA ALA A 122 0.66 2.56 4.25
C ALA A 122 0.44 3.03 5.68
N GLN A 123 0.35 4.35 5.83
CA GLN A 123 -0.13 5.00 7.04
C GLN A 123 -1.32 5.89 6.70
N GLU A 124 -2.28 5.96 7.61
CA GLU A 124 -3.33 6.98 7.55
C GLU A 124 -2.77 8.34 7.99
N VAL A 125 -2.88 9.34 7.12
CA VAL A 125 -2.30 10.67 7.32
C VAL A 125 -3.34 11.78 7.18
N SER A 126 -2.99 13.02 7.51
CA SER A 126 -3.83 14.17 7.16
C SER A 126 -3.74 14.49 5.67
N LEU A 127 -4.75 15.18 5.13
CA LEU A 127 -4.80 15.65 3.74
C LEU A 127 -3.49 16.34 3.30
N SER A 128 -2.91 17.15 4.18
CA SER A 128 -1.67 17.90 3.91
C SER A 128 -0.44 17.03 3.60
N GLN A 129 -0.46 15.74 3.97
CA GLN A 129 0.66 14.81 3.80
C GLN A 129 0.46 13.86 2.61
N ILE A 130 -0.70 13.86 1.97
CA ILE A 130 -0.99 13.01 0.82
C ILE A 130 -0.12 13.42 -0.38
N GLN A 131 0.24 12.47 -1.22
CA GLN A 131 1.10 12.67 -2.39
C GLN A 131 0.50 11.97 -3.63
N PRO A 132 0.92 12.38 -4.85
CA PRO A 132 0.64 11.59 -6.05
C PRO A 132 1.09 10.12 -5.90
N GLY A 133 0.24 9.20 -6.33
CA GLY A 133 0.43 7.76 -6.17
C GLY A 133 -0.15 7.17 -4.88
N ASP A 134 -0.62 8.01 -3.95
CA ASP A 134 -1.36 7.58 -2.75
C ASP A 134 -2.84 7.29 -3.04
N ILE A 135 -3.52 6.68 -2.08
CA ILE A 135 -4.94 6.33 -2.18
C ILE A 135 -5.77 7.14 -1.20
N ILE A 136 -6.93 7.63 -1.65
CA ILE A 136 -7.97 8.19 -0.80
C ILE A 136 -9.16 7.25 -0.84
N GLN A 137 -9.76 6.98 0.31
CA GLN A 137 -11.02 6.25 0.37
C GLN A 137 -12.10 7.12 0.99
N ILE A 138 -13.24 7.19 0.33
CA ILE A 138 -14.36 8.02 0.76
C ILE A 138 -15.57 7.19 1.18
N PHE A 139 -16.33 7.79 2.07
CA PHE A 139 -17.60 7.30 2.54
C PHE A 139 -18.70 8.29 2.16
N PHE A 140 -19.66 7.85 1.34
CA PHE A 140 -20.76 8.70 0.87
C PHE A 140 -21.94 8.84 1.85
N GLY A 141 -21.97 8.11 2.98
CA GLY A 141 -23.10 8.19 3.93
C GLY A 141 -24.29 7.26 3.63
N ASN A 142 -24.33 6.68 2.44
CA ASN A 142 -25.44 5.83 1.98
C ASN A 142 -25.27 4.32 2.29
N GLN A 143 -24.17 3.95 2.94
CA GLN A 143 -23.83 2.59 3.32
C GLN A 143 -23.27 2.58 4.75
N GLN A 144 -22.87 1.41 5.28
CA GLN A 144 -22.30 1.32 6.63
C GLN A 144 -20.79 1.59 6.67
N HIS A 145 -20.12 1.58 5.52
CA HIS A 145 -18.67 1.55 5.43
C HIS A 145 -18.13 2.43 4.29
N TYR A 146 -16.82 2.71 4.30
CA TYR A 146 -16.12 3.33 3.18
C TYR A 146 -16.35 2.51 1.92
N ASN A 147 -16.67 3.17 0.81
CA ASN A 147 -17.24 2.50 -0.35
C ASN A 147 -16.66 2.91 -1.69
N HIS A 148 -15.64 3.77 -1.72
CA HIS A 148 -14.98 4.15 -2.96
C HIS A 148 -13.49 4.42 -2.75
N SER A 149 -12.66 3.89 -3.64
CA SER A 149 -11.22 4.06 -3.65
C SER A 149 -10.80 4.95 -4.81
N LEU A 150 -9.97 5.96 -4.53
CA LEU A 150 -9.49 6.98 -5.46
C LEU A 150 -7.96 6.97 -5.46
N ALA A 151 -7.33 7.01 -6.64
CA ALA A 151 -5.88 7.17 -6.76
C ALA A 151 -5.53 8.65 -6.98
N VAL A 152 -4.61 9.20 -6.18
CA VAL A 152 -4.18 10.59 -6.33
C VAL A 152 -3.23 10.70 -7.52
N THR A 153 -3.57 11.55 -8.50
CA THR A 153 -2.75 11.76 -9.69
C THR A 153 -1.94 13.06 -9.61
N LYS A 154 -2.52 14.13 -9.04
CA LYS A 154 -1.89 15.46 -8.96
C LYS A 154 -2.31 16.18 -7.69
N ILE A 155 -1.40 17.01 -7.18
CA ILE A 155 -1.65 17.94 -6.07
C ILE A 155 -1.10 19.31 -6.47
N GLY A 156 -1.96 20.33 -6.42
CA GLY A 156 -1.62 21.73 -6.61
C GLY A 156 -1.35 22.47 -5.29
N PHE A 157 -1.14 23.77 -5.38
CA PHE A 157 -0.91 24.64 -4.22
C PHE A 157 -2.07 25.64 -4.03
N PRO A 158 -2.53 25.88 -2.79
CA PRO A 158 -2.17 25.19 -1.55
C PRO A 158 -2.77 23.77 -1.48
N ASN A 159 -2.18 22.87 -0.68
CA ASN A 159 -2.66 21.49 -0.54
C ASN A 159 -4.00 21.42 0.21
N ASN A 160 -5.09 21.61 -0.54
CA ASN A 160 -6.47 21.57 -0.10
C ASN A 160 -7.30 20.68 -1.06
N PRO A 161 -8.56 20.32 -0.72
CA PRO A 161 -9.36 19.42 -1.55
C PRO A 161 -9.60 19.91 -2.99
N ASP A 162 -9.57 21.22 -3.26
CA ASP A 162 -9.74 21.78 -4.61
C ASP A 162 -8.50 21.65 -5.49
N GLN A 163 -7.35 21.41 -4.86
CA GLN A 163 -6.06 21.25 -5.52
C GLN A 163 -5.63 19.79 -5.61
N ILE A 164 -6.44 18.84 -5.13
CA ILE A 164 -6.16 17.41 -5.27
C ILE A 164 -6.97 16.86 -6.44
N PHE A 165 -6.29 16.14 -7.33
CA PHE A 165 -6.90 15.50 -8.49
C PHE A 165 -6.73 13.99 -8.36
N VAL A 166 -7.80 13.26 -8.69
CA VAL A 166 -7.86 11.81 -8.54
C VAL A 166 -8.28 11.12 -9.83
N ALA A 167 -7.85 9.87 -9.96
CA ALA A 167 -8.36 8.91 -10.92
C ALA A 167 -9.13 7.79 -10.19
N THR A 168 -10.17 7.26 -10.82
CA THR A 168 -10.96 6.14 -10.28
C THR A 168 -11.72 5.41 -11.38
N HIS A 169 -12.18 4.21 -11.07
CA HIS A 169 -13.25 3.52 -11.79
C HIS A 169 -14.57 3.54 -11.00
N THR A 170 -15.67 3.28 -11.70
CA THR A 170 -17.05 3.22 -11.14
C THR A 170 -17.46 4.46 -10.34
N PRO A 171 -17.76 5.58 -11.03
CA PRO A 171 -17.56 5.84 -12.46
C PRO A 171 -16.10 6.15 -12.83
N ASP A 172 -15.79 6.08 -14.12
CA ASP A 172 -14.44 6.32 -14.64
C ASP A 172 -14.12 7.81 -14.71
N PHE A 173 -13.02 8.20 -14.07
CA PHE A 173 -12.55 9.58 -14.07
C PHE A 173 -11.03 9.64 -14.09
N LEU A 174 -10.50 10.60 -14.86
CA LEU A 174 -9.11 11.03 -14.83
C LEU A 174 -9.05 12.48 -14.38
N ASP A 175 -8.15 12.79 -13.44
CA ASP A 175 -7.92 14.13 -12.91
C ASP A 175 -9.23 14.84 -12.49
N ARG A 176 -10.15 14.09 -11.88
CA ARG A 176 -11.33 14.69 -11.27
C ARG A 176 -10.89 15.41 -9.99
N LYS A 177 -11.34 16.64 -9.79
CA LYS A 177 -11.10 17.37 -8.54
C LYS A 177 -11.67 16.58 -7.37
N PHE A 178 -10.86 16.36 -6.33
CA PHE A 178 -11.30 15.66 -5.14
C PHE A 178 -12.50 16.38 -4.52
N SER A 179 -12.47 17.71 -4.36
CA SER A 179 -13.60 18.54 -3.86
C SER A 179 -14.95 18.38 -4.60
N SER A 180 -14.98 17.78 -5.79
CA SER A 180 -16.22 17.61 -6.56
C SER A 180 -17.07 16.39 -6.16
N TYR A 181 -16.58 15.53 -5.25
CA TYR A 181 -17.39 14.47 -4.65
C TYR A 181 -18.18 15.03 -3.45
N GLN A 182 -19.29 14.38 -3.07
CA GLN A 182 -20.05 14.71 -1.87
C GLN A 182 -19.90 13.59 -0.84
N TRP A 183 -18.79 13.58 -0.10
CA TRP A 183 -18.53 12.57 0.93
C TRP A 183 -18.87 13.07 2.33
N VAL A 184 -19.22 12.12 3.21
CA VAL A 184 -19.41 12.33 4.65
C VAL A 184 -18.07 12.20 5.38
N ALA A 185 -17.21 11.27 4.95
CA ALA A 185 -15.88 11.08 5.52
C ALA A 185 -14.88 10.64 4.45
N ALA A 186 -13.60 10.90 4.70
CA ALA A 186 -12.49 10.49 3.85
C ALA A 186 -11.31 10.06 4.72
N ARG A 187 -10.60 9.00 4.29
CA ARG A 187 -9.32 8.57 4.86
C ARG A 187 -8.24 8.62 3.79
N TYR A 188 -7.05 9.04 4.18
CA TYR A 188 -5.93 9.34 3.28
C TYR A 188 -4.79 8.35 3.56
N LEU A 189 -4.50 7.48 2.59
CA LEU A 189 -3.57 6.37 2.75
C LEU A 189 -2.26 6.69 2.04
N HIS A 190 -1.27 7.13 2.81
CA HIS A 190 0.06 7.43 2.30
C HIS A 190 0.90 6.15 2.21
N ILE A 191 1.28 5.73 1.00
CA ILE A 191 2.00 4.48 0.76
C ILE A 191 3.48 4.68 1.11
N LEU A 192 3.93 4.10 2.22
CA LEU A 192 5.28 4.36 2.74
C LEU A 192 6.37 3.61 1.96
N GLY A 193 6.05 2.42 1.46
CA GLY A 193 7.02 1.57 0.77
C GLY A 193 6.50 0.16 0.57
N VAL A 194 7.42 -0.75 0.30
CA VAL A 194 7.13 -2.17 0.04
C VAL A 194 8.06 -3.03 0.86
N ASN A 195 7.51 -3.93 1.68
CA ASN A 195 8.27 -4.95 2.37
C ASN A 195 8.66 -6.06 1.37
N MET A 196 9.91 -6.53 1.43
CA MET A 196 10.43 -7.59 0.57
C MET A 196 10.45 -8.94 1.28
#